data_AF-A0A4Y2TUS9-F1
#
_entry.id   AF-A0A4Y2TUS9-F1
#
_cell.length_a   1.000
_cell.length_b   1.000
_cell.length_c   1.000
_cell.angle_alpha   90.00
_cell.angle_beta   90.00
_cell.angle_gamma   90.00
#
_symmetry.space_group_name_H-M   'P 1'
#
loop_
_entity.id
_entity.type
_entity.pdbx_description
1 polymer ?
#
loop_
_entity_poly.entity_id
_entity_poly.type
_entity_poly.pdbx_seq_one_letter_code
_entity_poly.pdbx_strand_id
1 'polypeptide(L)'
;MKALKFLNIKKLKLALLQVNNRIEAELERRLQSMQKVNEIFGFLSPKQLTTLDNKTLREEAVTTLANLYPHDLEKDELAVEIESFKYSVIGSDNLAGNE
;
A
#
# COMPACT_ATOMS: atom_id res chain seq x y z
N MET A 1 5.02 18.85 46.30
CA MET A 1 5.84 18.56 45.08
C MET A 1 5.61 17.16 44.48
N LYS A 2 5.45 16.08 45.26
CA LYS A 2 5.23 14.70 44.74
C LYS A 2 3.92 14.50 43.95
N ALA A 3 2.80 15.07 44.43
CA ALA A 3 1.48 14.92 43.78
C ALA A 3 1.41 15.53 42.37
N LEU A 4 2.09 16.66 42.15
CA LEU A 4 2.14 17.33 40.84
C LEU A 4 2.90 16.49 39.80
N LYS A 5 4.01 15.85 40.19
CA LYS A 5 4.75 14.92 39.34
C LYS A 5 3.90 13.71 38.94
N PHE A 6 3.15 13.16 39.89
CA PHE A 6 2.25 12.02 39.64
C PHE A 6 1.12 12.37 38.66
N LEU A 7 0.52 13.55 38.78
CA LEU A 7 -0.50 14.04 37.87
C LEU A 7 0.03 14.22 36.44
N ASN A 8 1.24 14.75 36.29
CA ASN A 8 1.88 14.93 34.98
C ASN A 8 2.18 13.59 34.30
N ILE A 9 2.65 12.59 35.05
CA ILE A 9 2.90 11.23 34.52
C ILE A 9 1.59 10.60 34.03
N LYS A 10 0.48 10.75 34.79
CA LYS A 10 -0.83 10.24 34.36
C LYS A 10 -1.32 10.90 33.07
N LYS A 11 -1.19 12.22 32.95
CA LYS A 11 -1.55 12.96 31.73
C LYS A 11 -0.72 12.50 30.52
N LEU A 12 0.59 12.32 30.71
CA LEU A 12 1.47 11.82 29.66
C LEU A 12 1.09 10.40 29.22
N LYS A 13 0.83 9.48 30.16
CA LYS A 13 0.38 8.12 29.85
C LYS A 13 -0.94 8.11 29.07
N LEU A 14 -1.88 8.98 29.44
CA LEU A 14 -3.16 9.08 28.74
C LEU A 14 -2.97 9.60 27.31
N ALA A 15 -2.13 10.62 27.11
CA ALA A 15 -1.83 11.15 25.79
C ALA A 15 -1.15 10.09 24.90
N LEU A 16 -0.22 9.30 25.45
CA LEU A 16 0.42 8.21 24.73
C LEU A 16 -0.59 7.14 24.28
N LEU A 17 -1.51 6.75 25.16
CA LEU A 17 -2.56 5.79 24.82
C LEU A 17 -3.44 6.31 23.67
N GLN A 18 -3.82 7.59 23.71
CA GLN A 18 -4.62 8.20 22.64
C GLN A 18 -3.88 8.24 21.30
N VAL A 19 -2.58 8.55 21.31
CA VAL A 19 -1.76 8.55 20.10
C VAL A 19 -1.63 7.14 19.55
N ASN A 20 -1.38 6.14 20.39
CA ASN A 20 -1.28 4.74 19.96
C ASN A 20 -2.57 4.25 19.31
N ASN A 21 -3.73 4.51 19.92
CA ASN A 21 -5.02 4.11 19.34
C ASN A 21 -5.28 4.80 17.99
N ARG A 22 -4.85 6.06 17.83
CA ARG A 22 -4.96 6.78 16.54
C ARG A 22 -4.04 6.20 15.47
N ILE A 23 -2.82 5.80 15.85
CA ILE A 23 -1.86 5.14 14.95
C ILE A 23 -2.41 3.79 14.51
N GLU A 24 -2.89 2.97 15.45
CA GLU A 24 -3.47 1.65 15.17
C GLU A 24 -4.63 1.75 14.17
N ALA A 25 -5.60 2.64 14.44
CA ALA A 25 -6.73 2.84 13.54
C ALA A 25 -6.32 3.36 12.15
N GLU A 26 -5.26 4.15 12.04
CA GLU A 26 -4.73 4.61 10.75
C GLU A 26 -4.00 3.50 9.99
N LEU A 27 -3.23 2.68 10.69
CA LEU A 27 -2.57 1.51 10.10
C LEU A 27 -3.59 0.51 9.58
N GLU A 28 -4.65 0.21 10.35
CA GLU A 28 -5.75 -0.65 9.89
C GLU A 28 -6.44 -0.10 8.64
N ARG A 29 -6.77 1.20 8.62
CA ARG A 29 -7.35 1.85 7.44
C ARG A 29 -6.46 1.73 6.22
N ARG A 30 -5.15 1.97 6.37
CA ARG A 30 -4.18 1.83 5.27
C ARG A 30 -4.05 0.39 4.80
N LEU A 31 -3.99 -0.56 5.71
CA LEU A 31 -3.94 -1.99 5.38
C LEU A 31 -5.18 -2.42 4.60
N GLN A 32 -6.38 -2.04 5.06
CA GLN A 32 -7.63 -2.30 4.33
C GLN A 32 -7.66 -1.63 2.97
N SER A 33 -7.17 -0.39 2.86
CA SER A 33 -7.04 0.30 1.58
C SER A 33 -6.07 -0.44 0.64
N MET A 34 -4.94 -0.93 1.16
CA MET A 34 -3.98 -1.73 0.39
C MET A 34 -4.55 -3.10 -0.03
N GLN A 35 -5.32 -3.76 0.84
CA GLN A 35 -6.03 -4.99 0.51
C GLN A 35 -7.05 -4.75 -0.60
N LYS A 36 -7.82 -3.66 -0.51
CA LYS A 36 -8.72 -3.23 -1.59
C LYS A 36 -7.99 -2.88 -2.87
N VAL A 37 -6.83 -2.25 -2.81
CA VAL A 37 -5.97 -2.05 -3.99
C VAL A 37 -5.56 -3.40 -4.57
N ASN A 38 -5.15 -4.37 -3.75
CA ASN A 38 -4.87 -5.72 -4.20
C ASN A 38 -6.07 -6.44 -4.84
N GLU A 39 -7.28 -6.23 -4.31
CA GLU A 39 -8.52 -6.79 -4.85
C GLU A 39 -8.98 -6.08 -6.13
N ILE A 40 -8.84 -4.75 -6.21
CA ILE A 40 -9.25 -3.91 -7.35
C ILE A 40 -8.28 -4.05 -8.53
N PHE A 41 -6.98 -3.97 -8.25
CA PHE A 41 -5.96 -4.19 -9.26
C PHE A 41 -5.68 -5.68 -9.49
N GLY A 42 -6.30 -6.56 -8.69
CA GLY A 42 -6.21 -8.01 -8.80
C GLY A 42 -4.79 -8.43 -9.09
N PHE A 43 -3.83 -8.13 -8.19
CA PHE A 43 -2.41 -8.35 -8.48
C PHE A 43 -2.24 -9.75 -9.03
N LEU A 44 -1.92 -9.79 -10.32
CA LEU A 44 -1.59 -11.00 -11.03
C LEU A 44 -0.51 -11.68 -10.19
N SER A 45 -0.73 -12.95 -9.83
CA SER A 45 0.32 -13.72 -9.17
C SER A 45 1.61 -13.59 -9.98
N PRO A 46 2.79 -13.73 -9.38
CA PRO A 46 4.05 -13.60 -10.12
C PRO A 46 4.08 -14.49 -11.38
N LYS A 47 3.44 -15.68 -11.34
CA LYS A 47 3.22 -16.55 -12.50
C LYS A 47 2.32 -15.98 -13.59
N GLN A 48 1.33 -15.15 -13.24
CA GLN A 48 0.48 -14.45 -14.20
C GLN A 48 1.18 -13.19 -14.73
N LEU A 49 1.94 -12.48 -13.88
CA LEU A 49 2.78 -11.33 -14.28
C LEU A 49 3.84 -11.74 -15.30
N THR A 50 4.46 -12.91 -15.17
CA THR A 50 5.42 -13.41 -16.16
C THR A 50 4.79 -13.70 -17.51
N THR A 51 3.51 -14.06 -17.56
CA THR A 51 2.79 -14.38 -18.81
C THR A 51 2.13 -13.18 -19.49
N LEU A 52 1.85 -12.11 -18.74
CA LEU A 52 1.23 -10.91 -19.29
C LEU A 52 2.29 -10.06 -20.00
N ASP A 53 2.05 -9.62 -21.23
CA ASP A 53 2.96 -8.70 -21.90
C ASP A 53 2.85 -7.29 -21.30
N ASN A 54 3.96 -6.53 -21.36
CA ASN A 54 4.02 -5.20 -20.74
C ASN A 54 3.04 -4.20 -21.34
N LYS A 55 2.77 -4.32 -22.65
CA LYS A 55 1.88 -3.41 -23.35
C LYS A 55 0.45 -3.61 -22.84
N THR A 56 -0.01 -4.85 -22.74
CA THR A 56 -1.31 -5.18 -22.16
C THR A 56 -1.42 -4.74 -20.70
N LEU A 57 -0.39 -4.99 -19.88
CA LEU A 57 -0.36 -4.55 -18.48
C LEU A 57 -0.53 -3.03 -18.34
N ARG A 58 0.16 -2.27 -19.18
CA ARG A 58 0.08 -0.81 -19.19
C ARG A 58 -1.29 -0.32 -19.66
N GLU A 59 -1.87 -0.92 -20.69
CA GLU A 59 -3.20 -0.56 -21.20
C GLU A 59 -4.31 -0.82 -20.17
N GLU A 60 -4.25 -1.94 -19.46
CA GLU A 60 -5.16 -2.25 -18.35
C GLU A 60 -4.98 -1.29 -17.18
N ALA A 61 -3.73 -0.95 -16.83
CA ALA A 61 -3.42 0.01 -15.77
C ALA A 61 -3.95 1.41 -16.10
N VAL A 62 -3.73 1.91 -17.32
CA VAL A 62 -4.26 3.21 -17.78
C VAL A 62 -5.79 3.22 -17.70
N THR A 63 -6.44 2.16 -18.19
CA THR A 63 -7.91 2.06 -18.18
C THR A 63 -8.46 2.05 -16.75
N THR A 64 -7.83 1.29 -15.86
CA THR A 64 -8.24 1.16 -14.46
C THR A 64 -8.02 2.48 -13.69
N LEU A 65 -6.86 3.11 -13.86
CA LEU A 65 -6.53 4.39 -13.23
C LEU A 65 -7.42 5.52 -13.73
N ALA A 66 -7.77 5.54 -15.02
CA ALA A 66 -8.70 6.52 -15.57
C ALA A 66 -10.09 6.43 -14.91
N ASN A 67 -10.55 5.21 -14.58
CA ASN A 67 -11.82 4.99 -13.89
C ASN A 67 -11.77 5.31 -12.39
N LEU A 68 -10.69 4.93 -11.70
CA LEU A 68 -10.56 5.12 -10.25
C LEU A 68 -10.21 6.55 -9.86
N TYR A 69 -9.39 7.22 -10.68
CA TYR A 69 -8.82 8.53 -10.36
C TYR A 69 -8.99 9.52 -11.51
N PRO A 70 -10.21 9.80 -11.99
CA PRO A 70 -10.45 10.56 -13.23
C PRO A 70 -9.85 11.98 -13.26
N HIS A 71 -9.57 12.58 -12.11
CA HIS A 71 -8.98 13.92 -11.99
C HIS A 71 -7.46 13.96 -11.77
N ASP A 72 -6.82 12.81 -11.56
CA ASP A 72 -5.37 12.74 -11.37
C ASP A 72 -4.61 13.05 -12.67
N LEU A 73 -3.61 13.92 -12.64
CA LEU A 73 -2.84 14.31 -13.83
C LEU A 73 -1.67 13.37 -14.08
N GLU A 74 -1.26 12.56 -13.10
CA GLU A 74 -0.06 11.71 -13.13
C GLU A 74 -0.39 10.23 -13.41
N LYS A 75 -1.64 9.93 -13.79
CA LYS A 75 -2.10 8.54 -14.07
C LYS A 75 -1.23 7.79 -15.09
N ASP A 76 -0.77 8.48 -16.12
CA ASP A 76 0.04 7.87 -17.18
C ASP A 76 1.44 7.50 -16.66
N GLU A 77 2.01 8.33 -15.79
CA GLU A 77 3.28 8.06 -15.12
C GLU A 77 3.15 6.87 -14.16
N LEU A 78 2.07 6.84 -13.38
CA LEU A 78 1.76 5.72 -12.50
C LEU A 78 1.56 4.41 -13.27
N ALA A 79 0.99 4.44 -14.48
CA ALA A 79 0.88 3.25 -15.33
C ALA A 79 2.26 2.74 -15.82
N VAL A 80 3.22 3.63 -16.09
CA VAL A 80 4.61 3.26 -16.42
C VAL A 80 5.33 2.68 -15.20
N GLU A 81 5.06 3.21 -14.01
CA GLU A 81 5.61 2.67 -12.77
C GLU A 81 5.06 1.26 -12.47
N ILE A 82 3.77 1.03 -12.72
CA ILE A 82 3.15 -0.31 -12.63
C ILE A 82 3.80 -1.30 -13.61
N GLU A 83 4.07 -0.87 -14.85
CA GLU A 83 4.81 -1.68 -15.82
C GLU A 83 6.20 -2.07 -15.28
N SER A 84 6.92 -1.10 -14.71
CA SER A 84 8.27 -1.31 -14.18
C SER A 84 8.27 -2.23 -12.95
N PHE A 85 7.25 -2.10 -12.10
CA PHE A 85 7.08 -2.89 -10.88
C PHE A 85 6.99 -4.40 -11.14
N LYS A 86 6.44 -4.81 -12.30
CA LYS A 86 6.39 -6.22 -12.73
C LYS A 86 7.76 -6.90 -12.63
N TYR A 87 8.83 -6.23 -13.05
CA TYR A 87 10.17 -6.81 -13.04
C TYR A 87 10.72 -6.99 -11.62
N SER A 88 10.37 -6.08 -10.70
CA SER A 88 10.73 -6.20 -9.28
C SER A 88 10.03 -7.41 -8.65
N VAL A 89 8.75 -7.63 -8.94
CA VAL A 89 7.97 -8.77 -8.41
C VAL A 89 8.50 -10.11 -8.94
N ILE A 90 8.77 -10.20 -10.24
CA ILE A 90 9.37 -11.41 -10.84
C ILE A 90 10.75 -11.68 -10.24
N GLY A 91 11.56 -10.63 -10.01
CA GLY A 91 12.87 -10.74 -9.38
C GLY A 91 12.81 -11.28 -7.94
N SER A 92 11.81 -10.88 -7.16
CA SER A 92 11.64 -11.35 -5.78
C SER A 92 11.13 -12.79 -5.67
N ASP A 93 10.27 -13.24 -6.58
CA ASP A 93 9.71 -14.60 -6.53
C ASP A 93 10.75 -15.67 -6.88
N ASN A 94 11.68 -15.35 -7.79
CA ASN A 94 12.83 -16.20 -8.12
C ASN A 94 13.80 -16.38 -6.93
N LEU A 95 13.72 -15.54 -5.89
CA LEU A 95 14.51 -15.66 -4.66
C LEU A 95 13.82 -16.52 -3.60
N ALA A 96 12.48 -16.58 -3.61
CA ALA A 96 11.69 -17.35 -2.65
C ALA A 96 11.59 -18.86 -2.98
N GLY A 97 11.97 -19.27 -4.20
CA GLY A 97 11.93 -20.67 -4.66
C GLY A 97 13.17 -21.51 -4.35
N ASN A 98 14.09 -21.01 -3.52
CA ASN A 98 15.37 -21.67 -3.19
C ASN A 98 15.48 -22.07 -1.70
N GLU A 99 14.35 -22.35 -1.03
CA GLU A 99 14.30 -22.94 0.32
C GLU A 99 13.79 -24.38 0.29
#